data_AF-A0A7S2NBX2-F1
#
_entry.id   AF-A0A7S2NBX2-F1
#
_cell.length_a   1.000
_cell.length_b   1.000
_cell.length_c   1.000
_cell.angle_alpha   90.00
_cell.angle_beta   90.00
_cell.angle_gamma   90.00
#
_symmetry.space_group_name_H-M   'P 1'
#
loop_
_entity.id
_entity.type
_entity.pdbx_description
1 polymer ?
#
loop_
_entity_poly.entity_id
_entity_poly.type
_entity_poly.pdbx_seq_one_letter_code
_entity_poly.pdbx_strand_id
1 'polypeptide(L)'
;AGSFANAEGLRGFLQNFNLDLQNWGQKGFKPVQSLFDELELQESQLEMWGRTDGVPLLMRVLHVLQLKVSSTDPRLHGKFLYQTWATGNDGTTKPVNRLMSAKLRACSLPFDRDRFAAEAKTVIADDLTYFVDSFFTLDPNNPPRLADLERHQVQVRNIELVDHRVDVV
;
A
#
# COMPACT_ATOMS: atom_id res chain seq x y z
N ALA A 1 -19.08 -8.82 -5.78
CA ALA A 1 -18.72 -7.43 -5.45
C ALA A 1 -20.01 -6.66 -5.21
N GLY A 2 -20.25 -6.19 -3.99
CA GLY A 2 -21.35 -5.25 -3.74
C GLY A 2 -20.83 -3.85 -4.00
N SER A 3 -21.20 -3.24 -5.13
CA SER A 3 -20.96 -1.81 -5.33
C SER A 3 -21.94 -1.05 -4.44
N PHE A 4 -21.48 -0.58 -3.29
CA PHE A 4 -22.30 0.30 -2.46
C PHE A 4 -22.47 1.62 -3.20
N ALA A 5 -23.66 2.22 -3.19
CA ALA A 5 -23.87 3.49 -3.88
C ALA A 5 -23.10 4.66 -3.23
N ASN A 6 -22.80 4.54 -1.93
CA ASN A 6 -22.07 5.51 -1.13
C ASN A 6 -21.62 4.87 0.20
N ALA A 7 -20.83 5.63 0.98
CA ALA A 7 -20.32 5.20 2.28
C ALA A 7 -21.42 4.92 3.33
N GLU A 8 -22.57 5.59 3.27
CA GLU A 8 -23.71 5.29 4.18
C GLU A 8 -24.35 3.94 3.85
N GLY A 9 -24.46 3.59 2.57
CA GLY A 9 -24.89 2.26 2.15
C GLY A 9 -23.94 1.16 2.66
N LEU A 10 -22.62 1.40 2.55
CA LEU A 10 -21.62 0.51 3.15
C LEU A 10 -21.78 0.44 4.68
N ARG A 11 -21.97 1.58 5.36
CA ARG A 11 -22.19 1.63 6.81
C ARG A 11 -23.38 0.79 7.24
N GLY A 12 -24.52 0.92 6.54
CA GLY A 12 -25.72 0.12 6.79
C GLY A 12 -25.48 -1.38 6.61
N PHE A 13 -24.68 -1.78 5.61
CA PHE A 13 -24.25 -3.16 5.46
C PHE A 13 -23.38 -3.64 6.63
N LEU A 14 -22.38 -2.85 7.02
CA LEU A 14 -21.45 -3.17 8.11
C LEU A 14 -22.15 -3.31 9.48
N GLN A 15 -23.27 -2.62 9.70
CA GLN A 15 -24.07 -2.72 10.92
C GLN A 15 -24.66 -4.12 11.15
N ASN A 16 -24.76 -4.96 10.12
CA ASN A 16 -25.20 -6.36 10.25
C ASN A 16 -24.11 -7.27 10.86
N PHE A 17 -22.90 -6.74 11.07
CA PHE A 17 -21.79 -7.44 11.66
C PHE A 17 -21.49 -6.86 13.05
N ASN A 18 -20.87 -7.66 13.92
CA ASN A 18 -20.47 -7.23 15.25
C ASN A 18 -19.22 -6.33 15.20
N LEU A 19 -19.35 -5.14 14.60
CA LEU A 19 -18.30 -4.15 14.42
C LEU A 19 -18.63 -2.87 15.21
N ASP A 20 -17.64 -2.31 15.89
CA ASP A 20 -17.77 -1.03 16.59
C ASP A 20 -17.62 0.15 15.62
N LEU A 21 -18.70 0.43 14.88
CA LEU A 21 -18.72 1.52 13.89
C LEU A 21 -18.85 2.92 14.51
N GLN A 22 -19.08 3.02 15.83
CA GLN A 22 -19.21 4.31 16.51
C GLN A 22 -17.85 4.99 16.68
N ASN A 23 -16.80 4.20 16.93
CA ASN A 23 -15.44 4.68 17.08
C ASN A 23 -14.69 4.89 15.76
N TRP A 24 -15.25 4.44 14.62
CA TRP A 24 -14.65 4.67 13.30
C TRP A 24 -14.67 6.15 12.93
N GLY A 25 -13.52 6.69 12.52
CA GLY A 25 -13.33 8.13 12.30
C GLY A 25 -12.92 8.91 13.54
N GLN A 26 -12.77 8.26 14.70
CA GLN A 26 -12.33 8.87 15.96
C GLN A 26 -10.99 8.28 16.41
N LYS A 27 -10.24 9.02 17.23
CA LYS A 27 -9.04 8.51 17.96
C LYS A 27 -8.02 7.76 17.07
N GLY A 28 -7.86 8.18 15.82
CA GLY A 28 -6.92 7.56 14.87
C GLY A 28 -7.48 6.39 14.04
N PHE A 29 -8.72 5.97 14.28
CA PHE A 29 -9.43 5.04 13.39
C PHE A 29 -9.89 5.77 12.13
N LYS A 30 -9.73 5.11 10.98
CA LYS A 30 -10.24 5.64 9.71
C LYS A 30 -11.78 5.63 9.68
N PRO A 31 -12.42 6.63 9.07
CA PRO A 31 -13.87 6.63 8.91
C PRO A 31 -14.33 5.59 7.88
N VAL A 32 -15.62 5.25 7.91
CA VAL A 32 -16.24 4.33 6.91
C VAL A 32 -16.03 4.83 5.48
N GLN A 33 -16.04 6.15 5.27
CA GLN A 33 -15.71 6.76 3.98
C GLN A 33 -14.37 6.27 3.43
N SER A 34 -13.32 6.17 4.25
CA SER A 34 -12.03 5.69 3.79
C SER A 34 -12.04 4.23 3.36
N LEU A 35 -12.86 3.38 4.01
CA LEU A 35 -13.04 1.99 3.55
C LEU A 35 -13.82 1.96 2.24
N PHE A 36 -14.88 2.78 2.12
CA PHE A 36 -15.65 2.90 0.89
C PHE A 36 -14.75 3.30 -0.29
N ASP A 37 -13.92 4.34 -0.12
CA ASP A 37 -12.98 4.80 -1.14
C ASP A 37 -11.99 3.69 -1.53
N GLU A 38 -11.47 2.93 -0.56
CA GLU A 38 -10.57 1.80 -0.83
C GLU A 38 -11.26 0.67 -1.61
N LEU A 39 -12.56 0.43 -1.40
CA LEU A 39 -13.32 -0.58 -2.15
C LEU A 39 -13.61 -0.10 -3.57
N GLU A 40 -14.00 1.16 -3.75
CA GLU A 40 -14.27 1.76 -5.06
C GLU A 40 -13.00 1.86 -5.92
N LEU A 41 -11.87 2.19 -5.30
CA LEU A 41 -10.55 2.19 -5.95
C LEU A 41 -9.97 0.79 -6.12
N GLN A 42 -10.68 -0.25 -5.67
CA GLN A 42 -10.26 -1.65 -5.71
C GLN A 42 -8.92 -1.88 -5.00
N GLU A 43 -8.55 -1.07 -4.01
CA GLU A 43 -7.36 -1.25 -3.19
C GLU A 43 -7.54 -2.31 -2.10
N SER A 44 -8.79 -2.68 -1.84
CA SER A 44 -9.16 -3.74 -0.91
C SER A 44 -10.44 -4.44 -1.36
N GLN A 45 -10.75 -5.55 -0.70
CA GLN A 45 -12.03 -6.22 -0.83
C GLN A 45 -12.55 -6.68 0.52
N LEU A 46 -13.86 -6.92 0.60
CA LEU A 46 -14.47 -7.54 1.76
C LEU A 46 -14.72 -9.01 1.48
N GLU A 47 -14.19 -9.87 2.36
CA GLU A 47 -14.40 -11.31 2.32
C GLU A 47 -15.11 -11.77 3.58
N MET A 48 -15.89 -12.84 3.46
CA MET A 48 -16.57 -13.45 4.59
C MET A 48 -15.89 -14.79 4.88
N TRP A 49 -15.23 -14.87 6.02
CA TRP A 49 -14.45 -16.02 6.45
C TRP A 49 -15.24 -16.80 7.50
N GLY A 50 -15.16 -18.13 7.45
CA GLY A 50 -15.78 -18.99 8.46
C GLY A 50 -14.88 -19.15 9.67
N ARG A 51 -15.45 -18.99 10.88
CA ARG A 51 -14.80 -19.45 12.12
C ARG A 51 -15.16 -20.90 12.42
N THR A 52 -14.35 -21.54 13.26
CA THR A 52 -14.60 -22.89 13.76
C THR A 52 -15.87 -23.01 14.62
N ASP A 53 -16.36 -21.91 15.19
CA ASP A 53 -17.63 -21.82 15.93
C ASP A 53 -18.84 -21.53 15.05
N GLY A 54 -18.66 -21.47 13.72
CA GLY A 54 -19.74 -21.23 12.75
C GLY A 54 -20.13 -19.76 12.57
N VAL A 55 -19.51 -18.82 13.29
CA VAL A 55 -19.79 -17.39 13.14
C VAL A 55 -18.99 -16.81 11.95
N PRO A 56 -19.64 -16.14 10.98
CA PRO A 56 -18.92 -15.49 9.89
C PRO A 56 -18.13 -14.27 10.39
N LEU A 57 -16.89 -14.14 9.91
CA LEU A 57 -16.05 -12.95 10.09
C LEU A 57 -16.00 -12.16 8.79
N LEU A 58 -16.29 -10.86 8.88
CA LEU A 58 -16.06 -9.96 7.77
C LEU A 58 -14.61 -9.46 7.81
N MET A 59 -13.84 -9.81 6.79
CA MET A 59 -12.43 -9.49 6.65
C MET A 59 -12.24 -8.44 5.57
N ARG A 60 -11.50 -7.38 5.88
CA ARG A 60 -10.95 -6.46 4.89
C ARG A 60 -9.64 -7.05 4.38
N VAL A 61 -9.63 -7.52 3.15
CA VAL A 61 -8.46 -8.14 2.50
C VAL A 61 -7.76 -7.12 1.62
N LEU A 62 -6.43 -7.05 1.76
CA LEU A 62 -5.55 -6.25 0.91
C LEU A 62 -4.47 -7.15 0.34
N HIS A 63 -4.07 -6.85 -0.89
CA HIS A 63 -2.88 -7.44 -1.50
C HIS A 63 -1.77 -6.40 -1.46
N VAL A 64 -0.61 -6.80 -0.97
CA VAL A 64 0.54 -5.90 -0.82
C VAL A 64 1.74 -6.53 -1.48
N LEU A 65 2.34 -5.79 -2.41
CA LEU A 65 3.64 -6.11 -2.96
C LEU A 65 4.70 -5.55 -2.01
N GLN A 66 5.64 -6.38 -1.57
CA GLN A 66 6.81 -5.96 -0.80
C GLN A 66 8.07 -6.22 -1.61
N LEU A 67 8.95 -5.23 -1.69
CA LEU A 67 10.15 -5.24 -2.52
C LEU A 67 11.41 -5.17 -1.66
N LYS A 68 12.31 -6.13 -1.90
CA LYS A 68 13.69 -6.09 -1.41
C LYS A 68 14.58 -5.62 -2.55
N VAL A 69 14.89 -4.33 -2.60
CA VAL A 69 15.67 -3.72 -3.67
C VAL A 69 17.16 -3.76 -3.31
N SER A 70 17.99 -4.39 -4.13
CA SER A 70 19.44 -4.50 -3.95
C SER A 70 20.20 -3.89 -5.13
N SER A 71 21.42 -3.41 -4.87
CA SER A 71 22.31 -2.85 -5.90
C SER A 71 23.12 -3.95 -6.59
N THR A 72 23.47 -3.73 -7.86
CA THR A 72 24.44 -4.56 -8.59
C THR A 72 25.89 -4.25 -8.25
N ASP A 73 26.15 -3.19 -7.48
CA ASP A 73 27.50 -2.83 -7.03
C ASP A 73 28.03 -3.89 -6.04
N PRO A 74 29.16 -4.56 -6.32
CA PRO A 74 29.74 -5.57 -5.44
C PRO A 74 30.01 -5.08 -4.02
N ARG A 75 30.29 -3.78 -3.83
CA ARG A 75 30.53 -3.18 -2.50
C ARG A 75 29.29 -3.17 -1.61
N LEU A 76 28.12 -3.30 -2.22
CA LEU A 76 26.82 -3.31 -1.56
C LEU A 76 26.22 -4.73 -1.48
N HIS A 77 27.02 -5.77 -1.70
CA HIS A 77 26.55 -7.14 -1.58
C HIS A 77 25.94 -7.41 -0.20
N GLY A 78 24.80 -8.12 -0.18
CA GLY A 78 24.03 -8.39 1.02
C GLY A 78 23.23 -7.20 1.58
N LYS A 79 23.37 -6.00 1.00
CA LYS A 79 22.60 -4.81 1.39
C LYS A 79 21.36 -4.63 0.51
N PHE A 80 20.34 -4.02 1.08
CA PHE A 80 19.10 -3.68 0.40
C PHE A 80 18.56 -2.35 0.91
N LEU A 81 17.69 -1.71 0.12
CA LEU A 81 17.02 -0.48 0.52
C LEU A 81 15.93 -0.78 1.55
N TYR A 82 15.94 0.01 2.62
CA TYR A 82 14.97 -0.07 3.70
C TYR A 82 14.43 1.32 3.99
N GLN A 83 13.10 1.46 4.00
CA GLN A 83 12.44 2.73 4.20
C GLN A 83 12.32 3.00 5.70
N THR A 84 13.08 3.97 6.21
CA THR A 84 13.06 4.35 7.63
C THR A 84 12.00 5.40 7.94
N TRP A 85 11.74 6.33 7.03
CA TRP A 85 10.73 7.39 7.16
C TRP A 85 9.91 7.57 5.87
N ALA A 86 8.77 8.23 5.99
CA ALA A 86 7.98 8.72 4.87
C ALA A 86 7.44 10.12 5.20
N THR A 87 7.33 10.95 4.17
CA THR A 87 6.74 12.29 4.29
C THR A 87 5.30 12.27 3.79
N GLY A 88 4.38 12.82 4.58
CA GLY A 88 3.00 13.05 4.16
C GLY A 88 2.88 14.24 3.20
N ASN A 89 1.70 14.40 2.61
CA ASN A 89 1.39 15.53 1.72
C ASN A 89 1.43 16.89 2.43
N ASP A 90 1.38 16.89 3.76
CA ASP A 90 1.51 18.04 4.63
C ASP A 90 2.98 18.34 5.02
N GLY A 91 3.94 17.60 4.46
CA GLY A 91 5.36 17.72 4.80
C GLY A 91 5.75 17.04 6.11
N THR A 92 4.81 16.45 6.86
CA THR A 92 5.13 15.77 8.11
C THR A 92 5.89 14.48 7.86
N THR A 93 6.97 14.26 8.59
CA THR A 93 7.73 13.01 8.51
C THR A 93 7.26 12.04 9.59
N LYS A 94 7.08 10.77 9.22
CA LYS A 94 6.77 9.71 10.16
C LYS A 94 7.75 8.54 9.99
N PRO A 95 8.18 7.89 11.09
CA PRO A 95 8.93 6.65 10.99
C PRO A 95 8.03 5.56 10.39
N VAL A 96 8.59 4.76 9.48
CA VAL A 96 7.86 3.65 8.84
C VAL A 96 8.57 2.32 9.05
N ASN A 97 9.90 2.30 8.97
CA ASN A 97 10.74 1.11 9.21
C ASN A 97 10.20 -0.15 8.52
N ARG A 98 10.18 -0.15 7.18
CA ARG A 98 9.72 -1.29 6.39
C ARG A 98 10.45 -1.41 5.07
N LEU A 99 10.29 -2.57 4.43
CA LEU A 99 10.61 -2.71 3.00
C LEU A 99 9.69 -1.82 2.17
N MET A 100 10.19 -1.39 1.01
CA MET A 100 9.35 -0.71 0.03
C MET A 100 8.15 -1.58 -0.30
N SER A 101 6.96 -0.99 -0.31
CA SER A 101 5.74 -1.76 -0.47
C SER A 101 4.65 -0.93 -1.11
N ALA A 102 3.90 -1.53 -2.01
CA ALA A 102 2.74 -0.92 -2.64
C ALA A 102 1.50 -1.80 -2.42
N LYS A 103 0.36 -1.14 -2.24
CA LYS A 103 -0.93 -1.83 -2.33
C LYS A 103 -1.18 -2.22 -3.78
N LEU A 104 -1.61 -3.46 -3.99
CA LEU A 104 -2.02 -3.96 -5.28
C LEU A 104 -3.54 -3.85 -5.39
N ARG A 105 -4.03 -3.57 -6.60
CA ARG A 105 -5.47 -3.52 -6.85
C ARG A 105 -6.05 -4.93 -6.94
N ALA A 106 -7.27 -5.12 -6.45
CA ALA A 106 -7.98 -6.40 -6.47
C ALA A 106 -8.27 -6.88 -7.91
N CYS A 107 -8.45 -5.97 -8.87
CA CYS A 107 -8.53 -6.32 -10.29
C CYS A 107 -7.22 -6.84 -10.88
N SER A 108 -6.12 -6.73 -10.13
CA SER A 108 -4.84 -7.33 -10.50
C SER A 108 -4.74 -8.82 -10.15
N LEU A 109 -5.78 -9.42 -9.57
CA LEU A 109 -5.83 -10.85 -9.28
C LEU A 109 -6.21 -11.70 -10.51
N PRO A 110 -5.70 -12.95 -10.63
CA PRO A 110 -4.69 -13.56 -9.77
C PRO A 110 -3.30 -12.95 -10.02
N PHE A 111 -2.48 -12.89 -8.97
CA PHE A 111 -1.08 -12.48 -9.09
C PHE A 111 -0.22 -13.68 -9.50
N ASP A 112 0.12 -13.74 -10.79
CA ASP A 112 1.14 -14.64 -11.30
C ASP A 112 2.52 -13.96 -11.35
N ARG A 113 3.55 -14.70 -11.77
CA ARG A 113 4.95 -14.21 -11.82
C ARG A 113 5.10 -13.02 -12.78
N ASP A 114 4.39 -13.03 -13.91
CA ASP A 114 4.52 -12.00 -14.93
C ASP A 114 3.86 -10.70 -14.46
N ARG A 115 2.69 -10.81 -13.83
CA ARG A 115 2.00 -9.66 -13.25
C ARG A 115 2.74 -9.09 -12.06
N PHE A 116 3.30 -9.94 -11.21
CA PHE A 116 4.23 -9.50 -10.17
C PHE A 116 5.39 -8.69 -10.76
N ALA A 117 6.04 -9.20 -11.82
CA ALA A 117 7.17 -8.52 -12.44
C ALA A 117 6.76 -7.17 -13.06
N ALA A 118 5.58 -7.09 -13.67
CA ALA A 118 5.05 -5.84 -14.22
C ALA A 118 4.78 -4.81 -13.12
N GLU A 119 4.04 -5.19 -12.07
CA GLU A 119 3.72 -4.29 -10.95
C GLU A 119 4.98 -3.88 -10.17
N ALA A 120 5.94 -4.79 -9.99
CA ALA A 120 7.22 -4.47 -9.36
C ALA A 120 7.99 -3.40 -10.15
N LYS A 121 7.98 -3.45 -11.49
CA LYS A 121 8.58 -2.39 -12.33
C LYS A 121 7.87 -1.07 -12.13
N THR A 122 6.54 -1.07 -12.09
CA THR A 122 5.74 0.14 -11.86
C THR A 122 6.07 0.75 -10.50
N VAL A 123 6.05 -0.03 -9.42
CA VAL A 123 6.36 0.46 -8.07
C VAL A 123 7.79 0.98 -7.98
N ILE A 124 8.76 0.27 -8.56
CA ILE A 124 10.15 0.76 -8.58
C ILE A 124 10.23 2.06 -9.38
N ALA A 125 9.55 2.17 -10.52
CA ALA A 125 9.52 3.41 -11.28
C ALA A 125 8.90 4.52 -10.42
N ASP A 126 7.70 4.34 -9.88
CA ASP A 126 7.01 5.40 -9.13
C ASP A 126 7.79 5.84 -7.87
N ASP A 127 8.31 4.89 -7.09
CA ASP A 127 8.98 5.19 -5.81
C ASP A 127 10.46 5.60 -5.98
N LEU A 128 11.16 5.10 -6.99
CA LEU A 128 12.60 5.35 -7.20
C LEU A 128 12.92 6.31 -8.36
N THR A 129 11.91 6.80 -9.10
CA THR A 129 12.13 7.83 -10.13
C THR A 129 12.68 9.11 -9.53
N TYR A 130 12.34 9.42 -8.28
CA TYR A 130 12.71 10.68 -7.64
C TYR A 130 13.59 10.41 -6.41
N PHE A 131 14.86 10.15 -6.66
CA PHE A 131 15.86 10.21 -5.60
C PHE A 131 16.24 11.66 -5.34
N VAL A 132 16.19 12.05 -4.08
CA VAL A 132 16.76 13.31 -3.61
C VAL A 132 17.82 12.96 -2.58
N ASP A 133 18.84 13.81 -2.46
CA ASP A 133 19.91 13.63 -1.48
C ASP A 133 19.31 13.46 -0.07
N SER A 134 19.99 12.70 0.78
CA SER A 134 19.74 12.57 2.21
C SER A 134 19.60 13.90 2.96
N PHE A 135 20.19 14.98 2.44
CA PHE A 135 20.09 16.34 3.00
C PHE A 135 18.92 17.15 2.43
N PHE A 136 18.12 16.60 1.53
CA PHE A 136 16.97 17.29 0.96
C PHE A 136 15.85 17.44 1.98
N THR A 137 15.45 18.68 2.23
CA THR A 137 14.32 19.03 3.09
C THR A 137 13.21 19.65 2.25
N LEU A 138 11.99 19.16 2.41
CA LEU A 138 10.81 19.77 1.78
C LEU A 138 10.48 21.10 2.47
N ASP A 139 10.29 22.16 1.69
CA ASP A 139 9.70 23.40 2.17
C ASP A 139 8.17 23.24 2.20
N PRO A 140 7.52 23.24 3.40
CA PRO A 140 6.07 23.07 3.50
C PRO A 140 5.28 24.17 2.78
N ASN A 141 5.86 25.37 2.64
CA ASN A 141 5.20 26.50 2.00
C ASN A 141 5.36 26.49 0.48
N ASN A 142 6.33 25.73 -0.03
CA ASN A 142 6.62 25.60 -1.44
C ASN A 142 6.98 24.15 -1.79
N PRO A 143 5.98 23.24 -1.77
CA PRO A 143 6.23 21.85 -2.08
C PRO A 143 6.74 21.72 -3.53
N PRO A 144 7.74 20.87 -3.78
CA PRO A 144 8.28 20.66 -5.12
C PRO A 144 7.19 20.11 -6.03
N ARG A 145 7.08 20.66 -7.24
CA ARG A 145 6.18 20.11 -8.25
C ARG A 145 6.88 18.93 -8.91
N LEU A 146 6.15 17.87 -9.24
CA LEU A 146 6.70 16.71 -9.94
C LEU A 146 7.39 17.08 -11.27
N ALA A 147 6.98 18.19 -11.89
CA ALA A 147 7.58 18.73 -13.11
C ALA A 147 8.97 19.36 -12.89
N ASP A 148 9.26 19.79 -11.66
CA ASP A 148 10.51 20.46 -11.29
C ASP A 148 11.58 19.46 -10.81
N LEU A 149 11.20 18.20 -10.62
CA LEU A 149 12.08 17.14 -10.14
C LEU A 149 12.74 16.42 -11.32
N GLU A 150 14.07 16.33 -11.30
CA GLU A 150 14.81 15.50 -12.24
C GLU A 150 14.48 14.01 -12.01
N ARG A 151 14.16 13.33 -13.11
CA ARG A 151 13.89 11.89 -13.08
C ARG A 151 15.20 11.11 -13.11
N HIS A 152 15.44 10.32 -12.06
CA HIS A 152 16.53 9.37 -12.03
C HIS A 152 16.21 8.13 -12.88
N GLN A 153 17.17 7.72 -13.70
CA GLN A 153 17.06 6.52 -14.53
C GLN A 153 17.50 5.27 -13.76
N VAL A 154 16.69 4.82 -12.81
CA VAL A 154 16.92 3.52 -12.17
C VAL A 154 16.56 2.42 -13.17
N GLN A 155 17.53 1.57 -13.51
CA GLN A 155 17.31 0.42 -14.39
C GLN A 155 17.17 -0.85 -13.58
N VAL A 156 15.99 -1.47 -13.66
CA VAL A 156 15.75 -2.78 -13.04
C VAL A 156 16.40 -3.86 -13.88
N ARG A 157 17.41 -4.55 -13.31
CA ARG A 157 18.18 -5.60 -14.00
C ARG A 157 17.54 -6.98 -13.91
N ASN A 158 17.03 -7.32 -12.74
CA ASN A 158 16.40 -8.61 -12.47
C ASN A 158 15.24 -8.43 -11.50
N ILE A 159 14.20 -9.25 -11.66
CA ILE A 159 13.04 -9.31 -10.75
C ILE A 159 12.75 -10.78 -10.50
N GLU A 160 12.61 -11.13 -9.23
CA GLU A 160 12.32 -12.49 -8.79
C GLU A 160 11.23 -12.45 -7.72
N LEU A 161 10.21 -13.29 -7.89
CA LEU A 161 9.21 -13.53 -6.86
C LEU A 161 9.79 -14.51 -5.84
N VAL A 162 10.06 -14.01 -4.63
CA VAL A 162 10.70 -14.80 -3.57
C VAL A 162 9.69 -15.62 -2.77
N ASP A 163 8.56 -15.01 -2.39
CA ASP A 163 7.58 -15.62 -1.49
C ASP A 163 6.18 -15.03 -1.71
N HIS A 164 5.15 -15.78 -1.29
CA HIS A 164 3.77 -15.34 -1.22
C HIS A 164 3.13 -15.92 0.05
N ARG A 165 2.72 -15.02 0.96
CA ARG A 165 2.12 -15.38 2.24
C ARG A 165 0.84 -14.61 2.52
N VAL A 166 0.03 -15.15 3.42
CA VAL A 166 -1.19 -14.52 3.94
C VAL A 166 -0.97 -14.20 5.40
N ASP A 167 -1.01 -12.90 5.72
CA ASP A 167 -0.88 -12.40 7.09
C ASP A 167 -2.28 -11.98 7.60
N VAL A 168 -2.65 -12.45 8.80
CA VAL A 168 -3.92 -12.09 9.48
C VAL A 168 -3.56 -11.30 10.74
N VAL A 169 -4.09 -10.08 10.86
CA VAL A 169 -3.79 -9.12 11.94
C VAL A 169 -5.04 -8.80 12.73
#